data_AF-I3E9K0-F1
#
_entry.id   AF-I3E9K0-F1
#
_cell.length_a   1.000
_cell.length_b   1.000
_cell.length_c   1.000
_cell.angle_alpha   90.00
_cell.angle_beta   90.00
_cell.angle_gamma   90.00
#
_symmetry.space_group_name_H-M   'P 1'
#
loop_
_entity.id
_entity.type
_entity.pdbx_description
1 polymer ?
#
loop_
_entity_poly.entity_id
_entity_poly.type
_entity_poly.pdbx_seq_one_letter_code
_entity_poly.pdbx_strand_id
1 'polypeptide(L)'
;MFLIISDLLKFAYTILMNHSRRIIERMEEMDKQKKPKYKIGDTVVITMYGTVGKVTDVKYLSGVYVYEINNSEGLYMESSLQLISEYEGELDEKEQIDIEYMYFFGDLVHVTGYGADLFKVVGFRTEIWRYKDNAWEDVIYELSRVSDGEWLEAGEEELTLVADADSADKFIEKLGLLSYVNNPHEPPALKETETKNWFRKAEKELLKRKYERKELIDSLLDIYNDYRHLYEMFHDKEYEKAMRVVIRKLRMIVNNDGKSSN
;
A
#
# COMPACT_ATOMS: atom_id res chain seq x y z
N MET A 1 4.79 71.40 44.52
CA MET A 1 3.41 70.92 44.72
C MET A 1 2.57 70.95 43.42
N PHE A 2 2.66 71.99 42.59
CA PHE A 2 1.91 72.08 41.31
C PHE A 2 2.33 71.09 40.21
N LEU A 3 3.60 70.69 40.13
CA LEU A 3 4.09 69.74 39.12
C LEU A 3 3.52 68.32 39.29
N ILE A 4 3.36 67.87 40.53
CA ILE A 4 2.90 66.50 40.85
C ILE A 4 1.42 66.31 40.47
N ILE A 5 0.60 67.36 40.63
CA ILE A 5 -0.83 67.32 40.30
C ILE A 5 -1.03 67.27 38.77
N SER A 6 -0.19 68.00 38.00
CA SER A 6 -0.18 67.96 36.53
C SER A 6 0.11 66.55 36.00
N ASP A 7 1.09 65.86 36.59
CA ASP A 7 1.50 64.54 36.09
C ASP A 7 0.49 63.44 36.45
N LEU A 8 -0.17 63.54 37.61
CA LEU A 8 -1.30 62.68 37.98
C LEU A 8 -2.50 62.86 37.04
N LEU A 9 -2.83 64.09 36.66
CA LEU A 9 -3.91 64.38 35.71
C LEU A 9 -3.60 63.84 34.30
N LYS A 10 -2.35 63.98 33.83
CA LYS A 10 -1.91 63.39 32.56
C LYS A 10 -1.95 61.88 32.59
N PHE A 11 -1.56 61.27 33.71
CA PHE A 11 -1.58 59.82 33.86
C PHE A 11 -3.01 59.26 33.86
N ALA A 12 -3.92 59.88 34.61
CA ALA A 12 -5.34 59.50 34.63
C ALA A 12 -6.00 59.68 33.26
N TYR A 13 -5.72 60.78 32.56
CA TYR A 13 -6.19 61.02 31.19
C TYR A 13 -5.67 59.96 30.21
N THR A 14 -4.40 59.58 30.32
CA THR A 14 -3.79 58.54 29.48
C THR A 14 -4.44 57.17 29.70
N ILE A 15 -4.73 56.81 30.95
CA ILE A 15 -5.42 55.56 31.28
C ILE A 15 -6.84 55.56 30.70
N LEU A 16 -7.59 56.65 30.87
CA LEU A 16 -8.96 56.78 30.36
C LEU A 16 -8.99 56.68 28.83
N MET A 17 -8.08 57.37 28.14
CA MET A 17 -8.00 57.34 26.68
C MET A 17 -7.58 55.97 26.14
N ASN A 18 -6.67 55.27 26.82
CA ASN A 18 -6.29 53.90 26.45
C ASN A 18 -7.43 52.90 26.69
N HIS A 19 -8.21 53.07 27.75
CA HIS A 19 -9.36 52.22 28.03
C HIS A 19 -10.47 52.42 27.00
N SER A 20 -10.81 53.68 26.69
CA SER A 20 -11.79 54.01 25.64
C SER A 20 -11.34 53.54 24.26
N ARG A 21 -10.04 53.67 23.93
CA ARG A 21 -9.48 53.16 22.66
C ARG A 21 -9.60 51.64 22.56
N ARG A 22 -9.30 50.89 23.62
CA ARG A 22 -9.48 49.42 23.64
C ARG A 22 -10.93 48.98 23.50
N ILE A 23 -11.87 49.76 24.02
CA ILE A 23 -13.31 49.49 23.86
C ILE A 23 -13.72 49.74 22.40
N ILE A 24 -13.29 50.84 21.80
CA ILE A 24 -13.56 51.16 20.39
C ILE A 24 -12.92 50.12 19.46
N GLU A 25 -11.67 49.73 19.71
CA GLU A 25 -10.97 48.67 18.95
C GLU A 25 -11.71 47.33 19.04
N ARG A 26 -12.21 46.95 20.22
CA ARG A 26 -13.06 45.75 20.38
C ARG A 26 -14.40 45.86 19.67
N MET A 27 -15.03 47.03 19.68
CA MET A 27 -16.28 47.28 18.96
C MET A 27 -16.07 47.24 17.43
N GLU A 28 -14.93 47.76 16.94
CA GLU A 28 -14.54 47.68 15.53
C GLU A 28 -14.14 46.27 15.09
N GLU A 29 -13.57 45.45 15.98
CA GLU A 29 -13.33 44.01 15.74
C GLU A 29 -14.63 43.21 15.66
N MET A 30 -15.61 43.51 16.51
CA MET A 30 -16.94 42.87 16.49
C MET A 30 -17.71 43.19 15.21
N ASP A 31 -17.58 44.40 14.66
CA ASP A 31 -18.23 44.79 13.39
C ASP A 31 -17.55 44.19 12.14
N LYS A 32 -16.33 43.65 12.28
CA LYS A 32 -15.59 42.94 11.23
C LYS A 32 -15.75 41.42 11.29
N GLN A 33 -16.58 40.90 12.19
CA GLN A 33 -16.86 39.47 12.26
C GLN A 33 -17.62 39.08 11.00
N LYS A 34 -16.92 38.40 10.07
CA LYS A 34 -17.54 37.85 8.85
C LYS A 34 -18.77 37.06 9.26
N LYS A 35 -19.85 37.12 8.51
CA LYS A 35 -21.02 36.27 8.76
C LYS A 35 -20.70 34.84 8.32
N PRO A 36 -21.25 33.80 8.98
CA PRO A 36 -21.07 32.43 8.51
C PRO A 36 -21.64 32.31 7.10
N LYS A 37 -20.91 31.64 6.21
CA LYS A 37 -21.35 31.42 4.82
C LYS A 37 -22.58 30.50 4.73
N TYR A 38 -22.66 29.49 5.60
CA TYR A 38 -23.76 28.51 5.62
C TYR A 38 -24.60 28.63 6.89
N LYS A 39 -25.87 28.22 6.81
CA LYS A 39 -26.83 28.26 7.92
C LYS A 39 -27.28 26.86 8.30
N ILE A 40 -27.73 26.71 9.54
CA ILE A 40 -28.37 25.48 10.01
C ILE A 40 -29.55 25.16 9.09
N GLY A 41 -29.55 23.94 8.56
CA GLY A 41 -30.53 23.45 7.63
C GLY A 41 -30.09 23.43 6.16
N ASP A 42 -29.01 24.14 5.81
CA ASP A 42 -28.47 24.12 4.45
C ASP A 42 -27.96 22.70 4.11
N THR A 43 -28.16 22.30 2.85
CA THR A 43 -27.62 21.05 2.32
C THR A 43 -26.32 21.36 1.59
N VAL A 44 -25.23 20.76 2.05
CA VAL A 44 -23.88 21.01 1.58
C VAL A 44 -23.20 19.71 1.16
N VAL A 45 -22.30 19.82 0.19
CA VAL A 45 -21.36 18.77 -0.19
C VAL A 45 -20.10 18.97 0.63
N ILE A 46 -19.67 17.92 1.32
CA ILE A 46 -18.36 17.85 1.95
C ILE A 46 -17.37 17.53 0.83
N THR A 47 -16.68 18.56 0.33
CA THR A 47 -15.87 18.48 -0.90
C THR A 47 -14.74 17.47 -0.77
N MET A 48 -14.21 17.26 0.44
CA MET A 48 -13.13 16.32 0.71
C MET A 48 -13.53 14.85 0.54
N TYR A 49 -14.83 14.52 0.62
CA TYR A 49 -15.33 13.14 0.54
C TYR A 49 -16.41 12.94 -0.54
N GLY A 50 -16.86 14.00 -1.21
CA GLY A 50 -17.97 13.94 -2.17
C GLY A 50 -19.32 13.58 -1.54
N THR A 51 -19.44 13.60 -0.21
CA THR A 51 -20.67 13.22 0.49
C THR A 51 -21.58 14.42 0.74
N VAL A 52 -22.89 14.22 0.66
CA VAL A 52 -23.90 15.26 0.92
C VAL A 52 -24.38 15.17 2.37
N GLY A 53 -24.54 16.32 3.04
CA GLY A 53 -25.07 16.39 4.39
C GLY A 53 -25.77 17.71 4.68
N LYS A 54 -26.44 17.76 5.83
CA LYS A 54 -27.18 18.93 6.30
C LYS A 54 -26.42 19.60 7.43
N VAL A 55 -26.29 20.93 7.40
CA VAL A 55 -25.71 21.70 8.50
C VAL A 55 -26.62 21.59 9.72
N THR A 56 -26.12 21.02 10.80
CA THR A 56 -26.85 20.84 12.07
C THR A 56 -26.45 21.85 13.13
N ASP A 57 -25.20 22.34 13.12
CA ASP A 57 -24.74 23.38 14.03
C ASP A 57 -23.63 24.25 13.40
N VAL A 58 -23.46 25.48 13.91
CA VAL A 58 -22.44 26.44 13.47
C VAL A 58 -21.74 27.04 14.68
N LYS A 59 -20.43 26.83 14.80
CA LYS A 59 -19.60 27.29 15.91
C LYS A 59 -18.54 28.28 15.39
N TYR A 60 -18.20 29.28 16.20
CA TYR A 60 -17.09 30.20 15.91
C TYR A 60 -15.90 29.86 16.80
N LEU A 61 -14.82 29.36 16.20
CA LEU A 61 -13.61 28.91 16.90
C LEU A 61 -12.38 29.54 16.25
N SER A 62 -11.48 30.10 17.07
CA SER A 62 -10.17 30.61 16.61
C SER A 62 -10.23 31.57 15.40
N GLY A 63 -11.26 32.41 15.33
CA GLY A 63 -11.41 33.39 14.25
C GLY A 63 -12.17 32.89 13.01
N VAL A 64 -12.56 31.61 12.97
CA VAL A 64 -13.24 30.98 11.82
C VAL A 64 -14.57 30.33 12.21
N TYR A 65 -15.49 30.22 11.25
CA TYR A 65 -16.68 29.39 11.43
C TYR A 65 -16.40 27.95 11.06
N VAL A 66 -16.86 27.06 11.92
CA VAL A 66 -16.85 25.62 11.70
C VAL A 66 -18.26 25.08 11.81
N TYR A 67 -18.52 24.01 11.09
CA TYR A 67 -19.87 23.52 10.82
C TYR A 67 -19.98 22.07 11.25
N GLU A 68 -21.04 21.75 11.96
CA GLU A 68 -21.41 20.37 12.27
C GLU A 68 -22.39 19.87 11.20
N ILE A 69 -22.16 18.67 10.68
CA ILE A 69 -22.95 18.09 9.59
C ILE A 69 -23.60 16.79 10.07
N ASN A 70 -24.91 16.65 9.86
CA ASN A 70 -25.70 15.46 10.20
C ASN A 70 -25.61 15.01 11.69
N ASN A 71 -25.44 15.94 12.64
CA ASN A 71 -25.17 15.64 14.05
C ASN A 71 -23.93 14.75 14.25
N SER A 72 -22.94 14.87 13.36
CA SER A 72 -21.68 14.16 13.49
C SER A 72 -20.82 14.79 14.59
N GLU A 73 -19.94 13.99 15.19
CA GLU A 73 -18.97 14.50 16.20
C GLU A 73 -17.89 15.39 15.57
N GLY A 74 -17.77 15.39 14.24
CA GLY A 74 -16.77 16.14 13.48
C GLY A 74 -17.19 17.57 13.13
N LEU A 75 -16.23 18.49 13.12
CA LEU A 75 -16.41 19.87 12.69
C LEU A 75 -15.70 20.12 11.36
N TYR A 76 -16.41 20.72 10.41
CA TYR A 76 -15.94 21.00 9.07
C TYR A 76 -15.62 22.48 8.91
N MET A 77 -14.55 22.78 8.20
CA MET A 77 -14.18 24.15 7.84
C MET A 77 -15.06 24.66 6.71
N GLU A 78 -15.31 25.97 6.66
CA GLU A 78 -16.09 26.59 5.58
C GLU A 78 -15.59 26.24 4.17
N SER A 79 -14.26 26.15 4.01
CA SER A 79 -13.59 25.83 2.75
C SER A 79 -13.76 24.36 2.30
N SER A 80 -14.19 23.48 3.21
CA SER A 80 -14.44 22.05 2.92
C SER A 80 -15.90 21.75 2.55
N LEU A 81 -16.73 22.80 2.46
CA LEU A 81 -18.15 22.69 2.20
C LEU A 81 -18.52 23.54 0.98
N GLN A 82 -19.47 23.05 0.19
CA GLN A 82 -20.08 23.77 -0.93
C GLN A 82 -21.59 23.55 -0.88
N LEU A 83 -22.40 24.55 -1.20
CA LEU A 83 -23.85 24.37 -1.30
C LEU A 83 -24.16 23.35 -2.39
N ILE A 84 -25.07 22.42 -2.12
CA ILE A 84 -25.45 21.39 -3.10
C ILE A 84 -25.97 22.00 -4.40
N SER A 85 -26.64 23.16 -4.33
CA SER A 85 -27.13 23.89 -5.50
C SER A 85 -26.04 24.53 -6.34
N GLU A 86 -24.85 24.70 -5.77
CA GLU A 86 -23.67 25.32 -6.41
C GLU A 86 -22.61 24.28 -6.75
N TYR A 87 -22.82 23.01 -6.39
CA TYR A 87 -21.88 21.94 -6.64
C TYR A 87 -22.09 21.43 -8.08
N GLU A 88 -21.19 21.80 -8.97
CA GLU A 88 -21.24 21.37 -10.38
C GLU A 88 -20.83 19.89 -10.56
N GLY A 89 -20.35 19.22 -9.51
CA GLY A 89 -19.87 17.85 -9.59
C GLY A 89 -18.62 17.77 -10.46
N GLU A 90 -17.45 17.68 -9.86
CA GLU A 90 -16.35 17.09 -10.61
C GLU A 90 -16.72 15.61 -10.78
N LEU A 91 -16.98 15.20 -12.03
CA LEU A 91 -16.84 13.81 -12.38
C LEU A 91 -15.38 13.49 -12.06
N ASP A 92 -15.12 12.90 -10.90
CA ASP A 92 -13.89 12.15 -10.70
C ASP A 92 -13.89 11.12 -11.84
N GLU A 93 -13.21 11.46 -12.94
CA GLU A 93 -12.89 10.52 -13.99
C GLU A 93 -11.98 9.49 -13.34
N LYS A 94 -12.60 8.48 -12.73
CA LYS A 94 -11.90 7.32 -12.25
C LYS A 94 -11.35 6.63 -13.47
N GLU A 95 -10.07 6.87 -13.72
CA GLU A 95 -9.31 6.10 -14.69
C GLU A 95 -9.28 4.65 -14.20
N GLN A 96 -9.97 3.77 -14.92
CA GLN A 96 -9.88 2.34 -14.72
C GLN A 96 -8.76 1.83 -15.62
N ILE A 97 -7.76 1.21 -15.02
CA ILE A 97 -6.63 0.58 -15.71
C ILE A 97 -6.85 -0.92 -15.58
N ASP A 98 -7.08 -1.59 -16.70
CA ASP A 98 -7.17 -3.05 -16.77
C ASP A 98 -5.88 -3.57 -17.45
N ILE A 99 -5.02 -4.23 -16.67
CA ILE A 99 -3.76 -4.80 -17.15
C ILE A 99 -3.96 -6.31 -17.36
N GLU A 100 -3.70 -6.80 -18.58
CA GLU A 100 -3.74 -8.22 -18.91
C GLU A 100 -2.32 -8.78 -18.96
N TYR A 101 -2.04 -9.82 -18.19
CA TYR A 101 -0.75 -10.50 -18.16
C TYR A 101 -0.79 -11.77 -18.98
N MET A 102 0.16 -11.92 -19.92
CA MET A 102 0.26 -13.11 -20.76
C MET A 102 0.91 -14.30 -20.05
N TYR A 103 1.81 -14.05 -19.09
CA TYR A 103 2.57 -15.08 -18.38
C TYR A 103 2.43 -14.94 -16.86
N PHE A 104 2.45 -16.06 -16.16
CA PHE A 104 2.24 -16.12 -14.72
C PHE A 104 3.41 -16.76 -13.98
N PHE A 105 3.44 -16.56 -12.66
CA PHE A 105 4.45 -17.15 -11.80
C PHE A 105 4.56 -18.65 -12.01
N GLY A 106 5.77 -19.09 -12.31
CA GLY A 106 6.11 -20.49 -12.49
C GLY A 106 6.01 -21.00 -13.92
N ASP A 107 5.47 -20.22 -14.84
CA ASP A 107 5.47 -20.56 -16.27
C ASP A 107 6.89 -20.72 -16.79
N LEU A 108 7.04 -21.65 -17.72
CA LEU A 108 8.28 -21.93 -18.41
C LEU A 108 8.24 -21.25 -19.79
N VAL A 109 9.23 -20.42 -20.06
CA VAL A 109 9.31 -19.61 -21.29
C VAL A 109 10.67 -19.74 -21.95
N HIS A 110 10.70 -19.49 -23.26
CA HIS A 110 11.92 -19.14 -23.99
C HIS A 110 12.04 -17.63 -24.11
N VAL A 111 13.28 -17.14 -24.10
CA VAL A 111 13.61 -15.73 -24.33
C VAL A 111 14.36 -15.61 -25.64
N THR A 112 13.92 -14.69 -26.50
CA THR A 112 14.57 -14.41 -27.78
C THR A 112 16.04 -14.02 -27.57
N GLY A 113 16.95 -14.62 -28.34
CA GLY A 113 18.39 -14.35 -28.23
C GLY A 113 19.14 -15.21 -27.20
N TYR A 114 18.45 -16.01 -26.38
CA TYR A 114 19.07 -16.91 -25.39
C TYR A 114 19.11 -18.39 -25.82
N GLY A 115 18.97 -18.65 -27.12
CA GLY A 115 19.13 -19.99 -27.69
C GLY A 115 18.05 -20.97 -27.23
N ALA A 116 18.47 -22.12 -26.69
CA ALA A 116 17.58 -23.17 -26.20
C ALA A 116 17.41 -23.16 -24.67
N ASP A 117 17.90 -22.12 -24.00
CA ASP A 117 17.79 -22.00 -22.56
C ASP A 117 16.34 -21.71 -22.16
N LEU A 118 15.88 -22.47 -21.17
CA LEU A 118 14.55 -22.32 -20.59
C LEU A 118 14.61 -21.44 -19.34
N PHE A 119 13.59 -20.62 -19.17
CA PHE A 119 13.46 -19.69 -18.07
C PHE A 119 12.13 -19.87 -17.36
N LYS A 120 12.13 -19.75 -16.04
CA LYS A 120 10.94 -19.76 -15.21
C LYS A 120 10.57 -18.33 -14.84
N VAL A 121 9.30 -17.95 -15.02
CA VAL A 121 8.78 -16.65 -14.57
C VAL A 121 8.74 -16.63 -13.04
N VAL A 122 9.43 -15.67 -12.43
CA VAL A 122 9.52 -15.50 -10.98
C VAL A 122 8.97 -14.17 -10.48
N GLY A 123 8.74 -13.23 -11.39
CA GLY A 123 8.20 -11.89 -11.11
C GLY A 123 7.72 -11.23 -12.39
N PHE A 124 6.91 -10.19 -12.24
CA PHE A 124 6.63 -9.23 -13.30
C PHE A 124 6.16 -7.92 -12.70
N ARG A 125 6.36 -6.82 -13.42
CA ARG A 125 5.89 -5.49 -13.05
C ARG A 125 5.34 -4.77 -14.27
N THR A 126 4.39 -3.88 -14.03
CA THR A 126 3.86 -2.96 -15.05
C THR A 126 4.34 -1.56 -14.73
N GLU A 127 4.93 -0.90 -15.71
CA GLU A 127 5.37 0.49 -15.61
C GLU A 127 4.44 1.35 -16.47
N ILE A 128 3.81 2.36 -15.84
CA ILE A 128 2.85 3.26 -16.48
C ILE A 128 3.35 4.69 -16.35
N TRP A 129 3.56 5.36 -17.48
CA TRP A 129 3.97 6.76 -17.53
C TRP A 129 2.82 7.61 -18.04
N ARG A 130 2.48 8.68 -17.30
CA ARG A 130 1.49 9.68 -17.72
C ARG A 130 2.15 11.03 -17.93
N TYR A 131 1.95 11.59 -19.10
CA TYR A 131 2.32 12.94 -19.47
C TYR A 131 1.07 13.72 -19.88
N LYS A 132 1.21 15.04 -20.00
CA LYS A 132 0.10 15.93 -20.35
C LYS A 132 -0.69 15.49 -21.60
N ASP A 133 0.01 14.96 -22.59
CA ASP A 133 -0.56 14.61 -23.90
C ASP A 133 -0.31 13.14 -24.31
N ASN A 134 0.37 12.35 -23.48
CA ASN A 134 0.79 10.98 -23.83
C ASN A 134 0.76 10.05 -22.61
N ALA A 135 0.55 8.76 -22.84
CA ALA A 135 0.75 7.71 -21.86
C ALA A 135 1.48 6.52 -22.49
N TRP A 136 2.28 5.83 -21.68
CA TRP A 136 2.98 4.61 -22.06
C TRP A 136 2.74 3.56 -20.98
N GLU A 137 2.63 2.31 -21.38
CA GLU A 137 2.50 1.15 -20.53
C GLU A 137 3.46 0.08 -21.03
N ASP A 138 4.20 -0.53 -20.11
CA ASP A 138 5.13 -1.62 -20.42
C ASP A 138 5.06 -2.70 -19.32
N VAL A 139 5.20 -3.97 -19.73
CA VAL A 139 5.17 -5.13 -18.83
C VAL A 139 6.52 -5.84 -18.91
N ILE A 140 7.21 -5.86 -17.78
CA ILE A 140 8.56 -6.43 -17.67
C ILE A 140 8.48 -7.68 -16.82
N TYR A 141 8.94 -8.80 -17.37
CA TYR A 141 8.99 -10.09 -16.68
C TYR A 141 10.37 -10.33 -16.08
N GLU A 142 10.37 -10.82 -14.84
CA GLU A 142 11.56 -11.28 -14.12
C GLU A 142 11.64 -12.80 -14.21
N LEU A 143 12.78 -13.30 -14.66
CA LEU A 143 12.99 -14.67 -15.03
C LEU A 143 14.17 -15.28 -14.29
N SER A 144 14.12 -16.60 -14.10
CA SER A 144 15.26 -17.39 -13.62
C SER A 144 15.54 -18.55 -14.58
N ARG A 145 16.76 -18.63 -15.10
CA ARG A 145 17.18 -19.70 -16.01
C ARG A 145 17.15 -21.04 -15.28
N VAL A 146 16.58 -22.07 -15.91
CA VAL A 146 16.40 -23.39 -15.27
C VAL A 146 17.72 -24.11 -15.01
N SER A 147 18.74 -23.92 -15.85
CA SER A 147 20.01 -24.65 -15.75
C SER A 147 20.87 -24.23 -14.56
N ASP A 148 20.93 -22.94 -14.26
CA ASP A 148 21.86 -22.35 -13.29
C ASP A 148 21.21 -21.37 -12.31
N GLY A 149 19.96 -20.97 -12.54
CA GLY A 149 19.23 -19.98 -11.74
C GLY A 149 19.63 -18.53 -12.03
N GLU A 150 20.38 -18.25 -13.11
CA GLU A 150 20.71 -16.88 -13.50
C GLU A 150 19.44 -16.06 -13.74
N TRP A 151 19.45 -14.82 -13.24
CA TRP A 151 18.31 -13.93 -13.31
C TRP A 151 18.39 -13.04 -14.56
N LEU A 152 17.23 -12.76 -15.16
CA LEU A 152 17.08 -11.93 -16.36
C LEU A 152 15.75 -11.16 -16.32
N GLU A 153 15.75 -9.95 -16.85
CA GLU A 153 14.54 -9.20 -17.21
C GLU A 153 14.34 -9.23 -18.72
N ALA A 154 13.09 -9.38 -19.15
CA ALA A 154 12.70 -9.39 -20.56
C ALA A 154 11.30 -8.78 -20.75
N GLY A 155 11.10 -8.15 -21.90
CA GLY A 155 9.79 -7.64 -22.32
C GLY A 155 8.84 -8.76 -22.70
N GLU A 156 7.53 -8.50 -22.67
CA GLU A 156 6.51 -9.50 -23.04
C GLU A 156 6.73 -10.07 -24.46
N GLU A 157 7.14 -9.21 -25.39
CA GLU A 157 7.38 -9.52 -26.80
C GLU A 157 8.58 -10.45 -27.04
N GLU A 158 9.48 -10.54 -26.06
CA GLU A 158 10.67 -11.37 -26.14
C GLU A 158 10.41 -12.82 -25.69
N LEU A 159 9.24 -13.06 -25.06
CA LEU A 159 8.88 -14.33 -24.44
C LEU A 159 8.06 -15.22 -25.34
N THR A 160 8.22 -16.52 -25.16
CA THR A 160 7.35 -17.53 -25.75
C THR A 160 7.05 -18.62 -24.72
N LEU A 161 5.76 -18.87 -24.46
CA LEU A 161 5.33 -19.92 -23.52
C LEU A 161 5.78 -21.29 -24.02
N VAL A 162 6.42 -22.05 -23.14
CA VAL A 162 6.80 -23.45 -23.36
C VAL A 162 5.88 -24.38 -22.59
N ALA A 163 5.63 -24.06 -21.32
CA ALA A 163 4.72 -24.80 -20.44
C ALA A 163 4.16 -23.88 -19.35
N ASP A 164 2.89 -24.06 -18.99
CA ASP A 164 2.31 -23.39 -17.84
C ASP A 164 2.94 -23.87 -16.52
N ALA A 165 2.72 -23.13 -15.44
CA ALA A 165 3.25 -23.45 -14.12
C ALA A 165 2.88 -24.86 -13.62
N ASP A 166 1.69 -25.37 -13.98
CA ASP A 166 1.20 -26.69 -13.55
C ASP A 166 1.94 -27.85 -14.27
N SER A 167 2.44 -27.60 -15.49
CA SER A 167 3.11 -28.58 -16.33
C SER A 167 4.62 -28.36 -16.47
N ALA A 168 5.14 -27.21 -16.03
CA ALA A 168 6.54 -26.83 -16.13
C ALA A 168 7.50 -27.87 -15.53
N ASP A 169 7.23 -28.36 -14.32
CA ASP A 169 8.10 -29.33 -13.66
C ASP A 169 8.13 -30.69 -14.40
N LYS A 170 6.98 -31.13 -14.93
CA LYS A 170 6.88 -32.36 -15.75
C LYS A 170 7.60 -32.21 -17.08
N PHE A 171 7.56 -31.01 -17.67
CA PHE A 171 8.25 -30.71 -18.91
C PHE A 171 9.77 -30.81 -18.72
N ILE A 172 10.29 -30.23 -17.64
CA ILE A 172 11.72 -30.29 -17.29
C ILE A 172 12.15 -31.74 -17.04
N GLU A 173 11.37 -32.51 -16.29
CA GLU A 173 11.67 -33.94 -16.02
C GLU A 173 11.73 -34.75 -17.32
N LYS A 174 10.75 -34.57 -18.21
CA LYS A 174 10.71 -35.26 -19.51
C LYS A 174 11.88 -34.86 -20.41
N LEU A 175 12.30 -33.60 -20.40
CA LEU A 175 13.46 -33.12 -21.15
C LEU A 175 14.76 -33.79 -20.63
N GLY A 176 14.90 -33.90 -19.31
CA GLY A 176 16.01 -34.61 -18.67
C GLY A 176 16.07 -36.10 -19.06
N LEU A 177 14.91 -36.77 -19.12
CA LEU A 177 14.80 -38.17 -19.54
C LEU A 177 15.14 -38.36 -21.04
N LEU A 178 14.67 -37.47 -21.92
CA LEU A 178 14.95 -37.56 -23.36
C LEU A 178 16.43 -37.34 -23.71
N SER A 179 17.11 -36.50 -22.94
CA SER A 179 18.55 -36.24 -23.10
C SER A 179 19.38 -37.50 -22.83
N TYR A 180 18.92 -38.36 -21.92
CA TYR A 180 19.55 -39.64 -21.60
C TYR A 180 19.33 -40.72 -22.68
N VAL A 181 18.15 -40.75 -23.32
CA VAL A 181 17.80 -41.76 -24.32
C VAL A 181 18.49 -41.51 -25.67
N ASN A 182 18.72 -40.25 -26.04
CA ASN A 182 19.28 -39.88 -27.34
C ASN A 182 20.81 -40.00 -27.45
N ASN A 183 21.54 -40.16 -26.33
CA ASN A 183 22.99 -40.39 -26.32
C ASN A 183 23.35 -41.63 -25.46
N PRO A 184 23.22 -42.85 -25.99
CA PRO A 184 23.54 -44.08 -25.25
C PRO A 184 25.05 -44.38 -25.13
N HIS A 185 25.93 -43.56 -25.72
CA HIS A 185 27.38 -43.76 -25.71
C HIS A 185 28.11 -42.60 -25.06
N GLU A 186 27.97 -42.48 -23.74
CA GLU A 186 29.05 -42.08 -22.83
C GLU A 186 28.51 -42.28 -21.40
N PRO A 187 29.09 -43.19 -20.58
CA PRO A 187 28.90 -43.07 -19.14
C PRO A 187 29.38 -41.68 -18.77
N PRO A 188 28.67 -40.91 -17.94
CA PRO A 188 29.19 -39.61 -17.56
C PRO A 188 30.53 -39.88 -16.88
N ALA A 189 31.61 -39.44 -17.51
CA ALA A 189 32.81 -39.05 -16.79
C ALA A 189 32.37 -37.88 -15.92
N LEU A 190 31.71 -38.23 -14.81
CA LEU A 190 31.35 -37.32 -13.75
C LEU A 190 32.68 -36.75 -13.29
N LYS A 191 33.00 -35.55 -13.79
CA LYS A 191 33.94 -34.68 -13.12
C LYS A 191 33.39 -34.55 -11.71
N GLU A 192 34.00 -35.25 -10.76
CA GLU A 192 33.59 -35.34 -9.35
C GLU A 192 33.48 -33.96 -8.68
N THR A 193 33.94 -32.90 -9.35
CA THR A 193 33.86 -31.50 -8.97
C THR A 193 32.51 -30.84 -9.29
N GLU A 194 31.82 -31.23 -10.36
CA GLU A 194 30.59 -30.57 -10.84
C GLU A 194 29.32 -31.16 -10.22
N THR A 195 29.26 -32.49 -10.04
CA THR A 195 28.17 -33.13 -9.29
C THR A 195 28.20 -32.75 -7.82
N LYS A 196 29.39 -32.68 -7.19
CA LYS A 196 29.49 -32.16 -5.81
C LYS A 196 28.98 -30.73 -5.69
N ASN A 197 29.15 -29.88 -6.71
CA ASN A 197 28.62 -28.51 -6.69
C ASN A 197 27.11 -28.44 -6.92
N TRP A 198 26.54 -29.30 -7.78
CA TRP A 198 25.08 -29.38 -7.99
C TRP A 198 24.35 -29.93 -6.75
N PHE A 199 24.83 -31.04 -6.17
CA PHE A 199 24.28 -31.57 -4.92
C PHE A 199 24.42 -30.57 -3.77
N ARG A 200 25.55 -29.85 -3.70
CA ARG A 200 25.79 -28.84 -2.65
C ARG A 200 24.99 -27.55 -2.87
N LYS A 201 24.63 -27.19 -4.11
CA LYS A 201 23.74 -26.06 -4.42
C LYS A 201 22.27 -26.42 -4.18
N ALA A 202 21.84 -27.62 -4.58
CA ALA A 202 20.51 -28.15 -4.28
C ALA A 202 20.30 -28.38 -2.78
N GLU A 203 21.31 -28.90 -2.07
CA GLU A 203 21.32 -29.03 -0.61
C GLU A 203 21.29 -27.66 0.07
N LYS A 204 22.07 -26.68 -0.42
CA LYS A 204 22.05 -25.30 0.11
C LYS A 204 20.71 -24.63 -0.14
N GLU A 205 20.07 -24.84 -1.28
CA GLU A 205 18.76 -24.28 -1.60
C GLU A 205 17.64 -24.95 -0.80
N LEU A 206 17.70 -26.27 -0.61
CA LEU A 206 16.80 -26.98 0.31
C LEU A 206 17.00 -26.53 1.76
N LEU A 207 18.25 -26.30 2.18
CA LEU A 207 18.58 -25.80 3.51
C LEU A 207 18.12 -24.35 3.68
N LYS A 208 18.24 -23.52 2.64
CA LYS A 208 17.76 -22.14 2.59
C LYS A 208 16.23 -22.09 2.66
N ARG A 209 15.51 -22.91 1.87
CA ARG A 209 14.05 -23.04 1.96
C ARG A 209 13.59 -23.56 3.31
N LYS A 210 14.32 -24.52 3.91
CA LYS A 210 14.05 -24.98 5.28
C LYS A 210 14.28 -23.87 6.30
N TYR A 211 15.31 -23.03 6.10
CA TYR A 211 15.65 -21.92 6.97
C TYR A 211 14.64 -20.77 6.85
N GLU A 212 14.31 -20.33 5.63
CA GLU A 212 13.27 -19.33 5.33
C GLU A 212 11.91 -19.78 5.87
N ARG A 213 11.57 -21.06 5.73
CA ARG A 213 10.36 -21.63 6.31
C ARG A 213 10.38 -21.59 7.83
N LYS A 214 11.52 -21.92 8.44
CA LYS A 214 11.69 -21.84 9.89
C LYS A 214 11.54 -20.39 10.37
N GLU A 215 12.16 -19.43 9.70
CA GLU A 215 12.02 -18.00 10.01
C GLU A 215 10.57 -17.52 9.85
N LEU A 216 9.86 -17.98 8.82
CA LEU A 216 8.44 -17.66 8.65
C LEU A 216 7.57 -18.25 9.77
N ILE A 217 7.86 -19.49 10.20
CA ILE A 217 7.15 -20.12 11.32
C ILE A 217 7.44 -19.37 12.62
N ASP A 218 8.72 -19.07 12.90
CA ASP A 218 9.14 -18.35 14.10
C ASP A 218 8.50 -16.94 14.14
N SER A 219 8.53 -16.20 13.03
CA SER A 219 7.88 -14.89 12.92
C SER A 219 6.36 -14.96 13.14
N LEU A 220 5.67 -15.97 12.61
CA LEU A 220 4.24 -16.16 12.85
C LEU A 220 3.95 -16.53 14.31
N LEU A 221 4.83 -17.30 14.96
CA LEU A 221 4.68 -17.63 16.39
C LEU A 221 4.89 -16.41 17.28
N ASP A 222 5.85 -15.54 16.95
CA ASP A 222 6.06 -14.27 17.65
C ASP A 222 4.82 -13.37 17.56
N ILE A 223 4.28 -13.19 16.35
CA ILE A 223 3.04 -12.42 16.12
C ILE A 223 1.88 -13.01 16.93
N TYR A 224 1.76 -14.35 16.99
CA TYR A 224 0.73 -15.00 17.79
C TYR A 224 0.88 -14.68 19.28
N ASN A 225 2.10 -14.76 19.81
CA ASN A 225 2.39 -14.49 21.22
C ASN A 225 2.15 -13.03 21.58
N ASP A 226 2.51 -12.09 20.70
CA ASP A 226 2.23 -10.66 20.88
C ASP A 226 0.72 -10.41 20.99
N TYR A 227 -0.07 -10.94 20.04
CA TYR A 227 -1.52 -10.80 20.09
C TYR A 227 -2.16 -11.52 21.26
N ARG A 228 -1.58 -12.63 21.72
CA ARG A 228 -2.02 -13.30 22.94
C ARG A 228 -1.82 -12.43 24.17
N HIS A 229 -0.65 -11.80 24.30
CA HIS A 229 -0.39 -10.86 25.41
C HIS A 229 -1.32 -9.66 25.36
N LEU A 230 -1.59 -9.10 24.17
CA LEU A 230 -2.56 -8.01 24.00
C LEU A 230 -3.98 -8.46 24.40
N TYR A 231 -4.38 -9.68 24.03
CA TYR A 231 -5.67 -10.23 24.43
C TYR A 231 -5.77 -10.46 25.95
N GLU A 232 -4.70 -10.91 26.59
CA GLU A 232 -4.63 -11.10 28.05
C GLU A 232 -4.70 -9.75 28.79
N MET A 233 -4.18 -8.66 28.22
CA MET A 233 -4.22 -7.33 28.83
C MET A 233 -5.53 -6.57 28.61
N PHE A 234 -6.09 -6.63 27.40
CA PHE A 234 -7.21 -5.76 26.99
C PHE A 234 -8.53 -6.52 26.79
N HIS A 235 -8.49 -7.86 26.71
CA HIS A 235 -9.66 -8.73 26.47
C HIS A 235 -10.50 -8.35 25.23
N ASP A 236 -9.87 -7.69 24.26
CA ASP A 236 -10.51 -7.30 23.00
C ASP A 236 -10.58 -8.48 22.03
N LYS A 237 -11.78 -8.76 21.53
CA LYS A 237 -12.06 -9.84 20.57
C LYS A 237 -11.35 -9.67 19.23
N GLU A 238 -10.92 -8.47 18.87
CA GLU A 238 -10.13 -8.25 17.65
C GLU A 238 -8.77 -8.96 17.72
N TYR A 239 -8.14 -9.02 18.90
CA TYR A 239 -6.90 -9.80 19.09
C TYR A 239 -7.14 -11.31 18.97
N GLU A 240 -8.31 -11.80 19.40
CA GLU A 240 -8.71 -13.20 19.19
C GLU A 240 -8.88 -13.54 17.71
N LYS A 241 -9.41 -12.60 16.90
CA LYS A 241 -9.50 -12.77 15.44
C LYS A 241 -8.11 -12.78 14.81
N ALA A 242 -7.22 -11.87 15.21
CA ALA A 242 -5.84 -11.83 14.72
C ALA A 242 -5.10 -13.15 15.00
N MET A 243 -5.17 -13.67 16.23
CA MET A 243 -4.62 -14.97 16.60
C MET A 243 -5.16 -16.12 15.73
N ARG A 244 -6.47 -16.13 15.44
CA ARG A 244 -7.08 -17.15 14.54
C ARG A 244 -6.54 -17.10 13.11
N VAL A 245 -6.29 -15.90 12.58
CA VAL A 245 -5.69 -15.73 11.24
C VAL A 245 -4.27 -16.30 11.21
N VAL A 246 -3.47 -16.04 12.25
CA VAL A 246 -2.11 -16.56 12.38
C VAL A 246 -2.11 -18.09 12.46
N ILE A 247 -2.99 -18.69 13.26
CA ILE A 247 -3.13 -20.16 13.32
C ILE A 247 -3.54 -20.75 11.97
N ARG A 248 -4.42 -20.08 11.21
CA ARG A 248 -4.82 -20.55 9.88
C ARG A 248 -3.63 -20.52 8.91
N LYS A 249 -2.81 -19.47 8.93
CA LYS A 249 -1.59 -19.37 8.12
C LYS A 249 -0.56 -20.43 8.50
N LEU A 250 -0.30 -20.64 9.79
CA LEU A 250 0.58 -21.72 10.28
C LEU A 250 0.09 -23.10 9.80
N ARG A 251 -1.21 -23.36 9.88
CA ARG A 251 -1.80 -24.63 9.41
C ARG A 251 -1.63 -24.82 7.89
N MET A 252 -1.71 -23.76 7.09
CA MET A 252 -1.46 -23.84 5.65
C MET A 252 0.00 -24.20 5.36
N ILE A 253 0.95 -23.60 6.08
CA ILE A 253 2.39 -23.85 5.94
C ILE A 253 2.78 -25.28 6.39
N VAL A 254 2.08 -25.83 7.38
CA VAL A 254 2.29 -27.20 7.86
C VAL A 254 1.58 -28.24 6.97
N ASN A 255 0.39 -27.93 6.44
CA ASN A 255 -0.39 -28.88 5.62
C ASN A 255 0.07 -28.97 4.16
N ASN A 256 0.68 -27.91 3.61
CA ASN A 256 1.26 -27.97 2.25
C ASN A 256 2.47 -28.92 2.15
N ASP A 257 2.96 -29.41 3.28
CA ASP A 257 4.10 -30.32 3.39
C ASP A 257 3.73 -31.80 3.19
N GLY A 258 2.44 -32.13 3.13
CA GLY A 258 1.93 -33.50 3.01
C GLY A 258 1.27 -33.86 1.67
N LYS A 259 1.18 -32.92 0.73
CA LYS A 259 0.51 -33.12 -0.58
C LYS A 259 1.46 -33.30 -1.76
N SER A 260 2.68 -33.74 -1.47
CA SER A 260 3.65 -34.23 -2.46
C SER A 260 3.90 -35.72 -2.21
N SER A 261 2.88 -36.56 -2.37
CA SER A 261 2.99 -38.04 -2.49
C SER A 261 1.64 -38.68 -2.85
N ASN A 262 1.34 -38.77 -4.14
CA ASN A 262 0.86 -40.00 -4.82
C ASN A 262 0.73 -39.75 -6.32
#